data_AF-H1G6L7-F1
#
_entry.id   AF-H1G6L7-F1
#
_cell.length_a   1.000
_cell.length_b   1.000
_cell.length_c   1.000
_cell.angle_alpha   90.00
_cell.angle_beta   90.00
_cell.angle_gamma   90.00
#
_symmetry.space_group_name_H-M   'P 1'
#
loop_
_entity.id
_entity.type
_entity.pdbx_description
1 polymer ?
#
loop_
_entity_poly.entity_id
_entity_poly.type
_entity_poly.pdbx_seq_one_letter_code
_entity_poly.pdbx_strand_id
1 'polypeptide(L)' 'MSEYRPSSPSNPRDDWKLWLVVNPGTWLMPILMAVLVVALAVHAFVYSNDNYNPLTYTVSE' A
#
# COMPACT_ATOMS: atom_id res chain seq x y z
N MET A 1 -8.61 -38.50 20.12
CA MET A 1 -7.83 -37.48 19.40
C MET A 1 -8.22 -36.12 19.97
N SER A 2 -7.28 -35.33 20.49
CA SER A 2 -7.54 -33.94 20.87
C SER A 2 -7.36 -33.05 19.64
N GLU A 3 -8.37 -32.26 19.30
CA GLU A 3 -8.34 -31.36 18.15
C GLU A 3 -7.82 -29.99 18.56
N TYR A 4 -6.94 -29.39 17.73
CA TYR A 4 -6.47 -28.04 17.93
C TYR A 4 -7.34 -27.07 17.14
N ARG A 5 -7.97 -26.11 17.82
CA ARG A 5 -8.79 -25.06 17.20
C ARG A 5 -8.17 -23.69 17.45
N PRO A 6 -7.74 -22.96 16.40
CA PRO A 6 -7.24 -21.60 16.58
C PRO A 6 -8.37 -20.66 17.01
N SER A 7 -8.03 -19.66 17.81
CA SER A 7 -8.97 -18.58 18.18
C SER A 7 -9.32 -17.73 16.96
N SER A 8 -10.56 -17.22 16.90
CA SER A 8 -10.91 -16.20 15.91
C SER A 8 -10.09 -14.92 16.16
N PRO A 9 -9.40 -14.36 15.15
CA PRO A 9 -8.66 -13.12 15.30
C PRO A 9 -9.60 -11.92 15.46
N SER A 10 -9.13 -10.86 16.10
CA SER A 10 -9.81 -9.58 16.27
C SER A 10 -8.91 -8.45 15.74
N ASN A 11 -9.07 -8.08 14.48
CA ASN A 11 -8.32 -6.98 13.88
C ASN A 11 -8.95 -5.61 14.26
N PRO A 12 -8.16 -4.55 14.54
CA PRO A 12 -6.71 -4.43 14.33
C PRO A 12 -5.85 -4.88 15.52
N ARG A 13 -6.44 -5.36 16.62
CA ARG A 13 -5.70 -5.75 17.85
C ARG A 13 -4.65 -6.82 17.59
N ASP A 14 -4.92 -7.71 16.63
CA ASP A 14 -4.02 -8.80 16.25
C ASP A 14 -3.09 -8.49 15.07
N ASP A 15 -3.16 -7.29 14.46
CA ASP A 15 -2.43 -6.99 13.20
C ASP A 15 -0.91 -7.00 13.35
N TRP A 16 -0.41 -6.67 14.55
CA TRP A 16 1.03 -6.73 14.85
C TRP A 16 1.60 -8.15 14.65
N LYS A 17 0.74 -9.19 14.72
CA LYS A 17 1.14 -10.59 14.46
C LYS A 17 1.53 -10.82 13.00
N LEU A 18 1.24 -9.90 12.08
CA LEU A 18 1.75 -9.96 10.71
C LEU A 18 3.27 -10.08 10.68
N TRP A 19 3.97 -9.39 11.58
CA TRP A 19 5.43 -9.42 11.67
C TRP A 19 6.00 -10.72 12.25
N LEU A 20 5.15 -11.62 12.76
CA LEU A 20 5.54 -12.99 13.12
C LEU A 20 5.67 -13.90 11.88
N VAL A 21 5.09 -13.48 10.75
CA VAL A 21 5.11 -14.22 9.47
C VAL A 21 5.99 -13.51 8.46
N VAL A 22 5.81 -12.20 8.32
CA VAL A 22 6.56 -11.36 7.39
C VAL A 22 7.72 -10.73 8.15
N ASN A 23 8.97 -11.08 7.83
CA ASN A 23 10.11 -10.42 8.46
C ASN A 23 10.22 -8.96 7.99
N PRO A 24 10.06 -7.95 8.88
CA PRO A 24 10.16 -6.55 8.49
C PRO A 24 11.55 -6.19 7.94
N GLY A 25 12.63 -6.83 8.42
CA GLY A 25 13.99 -6.57 7.93
C GLY A 25 14.21 -6.98 6.47
N THR A 26 13.41 -7.93 5.96
CA THR A 26 13.48 -8.38 4.56
C THR A 26 12.41 -7.70 3.70
N TRP A 27 11.21 -7.50 4.23
CA TRP A 27 10.03 -7.13 3.44
C TRP A 27 9.61 -5.66 3.53
N LEU A 28 10.11 -4.90 4.50
CA LEU A 28 9.77 -3.48 4.60
C LEU A 28 10.20 -2.71 3.34
N MET A 29 11.44 -2.88 2.90
CA MET A 29 11.95 -2.20 1.70
C MET A 29 11.18 -2.61 0.42
N PRO A 30 10.93 -3.91 0.14
CA PRO A 30 10.06 -4.32 -0.95
C PRO A 30 8.66 -3.70 -0.92
N ILE A 31 8.00 -3.63 0.25
CA ILE A 31 6.67 -3.02 0.38
C ILE A 31 6.73 -1.53 0.05
N LEU A 32 7.72 -0.79 0.59
CA LEU A 32 7.90 0.62 0.29
C LEU A 32 8.20 0.87 -1.19
N MET A 33 8.99 0.01 -1.82
CA MET A 33 9.27 0.07 -3.26
C MET A 33 8.02 -0.19 -4.09
N ALA A 34 7.18 -1.15 -3.70
CA ALA A 34 5.92 -1.41 -4.38
C ALA A 34 4.96 -0.21 -4.29
N VAL A 35 4.82 0.38 -3.09
CA VAL A 35 4.01 1.59 -2.88
C VAL A 35 4.56 2.77 -3.67
N LEU A 36 5.88 2.92 -3.74
CA LEU A 36 6.53 3.94 -4.57
C LEU A 36 6.21 3.77 -6.05
N VAL A 37 6.29 2.54 -6.58
CA VAL A 37 5.94 2.25 -7.98
C VAL A 37 4.48 2.60 -8.26
N VAL A 38 3.57 2.22 -7.37
CA VAL A 38 2.14 2.60 -7.49
C VAL A 38 1.98 4.12 -7.47
N ALA A 39 2.66 4.81 -6.56
CA ALA A 39 2.62 6.27 -6.48
C ALA A 39 3.11 6.91 -7.79
N LEU A 40 4.26 6.48 -8.31
CA LEU A 40 4.80 6.99 -9.58
C LEU A 40 3.85 6.71 -10.75
N ALA A 41 3.26 5.52 -10.83
CA ALA A 41 2.34 5.16 -11.90
C ALA A 41 1.07 6.03 -11.88
N VAL A 42 0.47 6.22 -10.70
CA VAL A 42 -0.71 7.08 -10.53
C VAL A 42 -0.37 8.54 -10.89
N HIS A 43 0.77 9.05 -10.40
CA HIS A 43 1.20 10.41 -10.73
C HIS A 43 1.45 10.57 -12.22
N ALA A 44 2.15 9.64 -12.87
CA ALA A 44 2.40 9.70 -14.31
C ALA A 44 1.10 9.70 -15.12
N PHE A 45 0.12 8.86 -14.73
CA PHE A 45 -1.16 8.80 -15.41
C PHE A 45 -1.95 10.11 -15.25
N VAL A 46 -2.07 10.64 -14.03
CA VAL A 46 -2.79 11.90 -13.77
C VAL A 46 -2.07 13.09 -14.42
N TYR A 47 -0.74 13.12 -14.34
CA TYR A 47 0.08 14.18 -14.93
C TYR A 47 0.00 14.21 -16.47
N SER A 48 -0.29 13.09 -17.12
CA SER A 48 -0.51 13.03 -18.57
C SER A 48 -1.83 13.67 -19.03
N ASN A 49 -2.72 13.99 -18.08
CA ASN A 49 -3.98 14.67 -18.36
C ASN A 49 -3.85 16.17 -18.06
N ASP A 50 -3.95 17.02 -19.08
CA ASP A 50 -3.77 18.48 -18.96
C ASP A 50 -4.74 19.14 -17.97
N ASN A 51 -5.92 18.55 -17.73
CA ASN A 51 -6.87 19.07 -16.73
C ASN A 51 -6.36 18.94 -15.29
N TYR A 52 -5.36 18.08 -15.04
CA TYR A 52 -4.78 17.85 -13.72
C TYR A 52 -3.28 18.13 -13.68
N ASN A 53 -2.67 18.43 -14.83
CA ASN A 53 -1.25 18.72 -14.92
C ASN A 53 -0.97 20.16 -14.43
N PRO A 54 -0.21 20.35 -13.34
CA PRO A 54 0.02 21.67 -12.77
C PRO A 54 0.82 22.63 -13.68
N LEU A 55 1.45 22.14 -14.75
CA LEU A 55 2.20 22.97 -15.69
C LEU A 55 1.36 23.46 -16.88
N THR A 56 0.33 22.71 -17.26
CA THR A 56 -0.49 22.99 -18.45
C THR A 56 -1.95 23.29 -18.11
N TYR A 57 -2.37 23.06 -16.87
CA TYR A 57 -3.71 23.35 -16.40
C TYR A 57 -4.03 24.84 -16.58
N THR A 58 -4.89 25.11 -17.56
CA THR A 58 -5.54 26.40 -17.72
C THR A 58 -6.92 26.32 -17.09
N VAL A 59 -7.20 27.15 -16.09
CA VAL A 59 -8.57 27.36 -15.62
C VAL A 59 -9.35 27.89 -16.82
N SER A 60 -10.26 27.08 -17.37
CA SER A 60 -11.26 27.59 -18.31
C SER A 60 -12.15 28.58 -17.55
N GLU A 61 -12.08 29.86 -17.91
CA GLU A 61 -12.97 30.93 -17.43
C GLU A 61 -14.46 30.62 -17.70
#